data_AF-A0A077PA04-F1
#
_entry.id   AF-A0A077PA04-F1
#
_cell.length_a   1.000
_cell.length_b   1.000
_cell.length_c   1.000
_cell.angle_alpha   90.00
_cell.angle_beta   90.00
_cell.angle_gamma   90.00
#
_symmetry.space_group_name_H-M   'P 1'
#
loop_
_entity.id
_entity.type
_entity.pdbx_description
1 polymer ?
#
loop_
_entity_poly.entity_id
_entity_poly.type
_entity_poly.pdbx_seq_one_letter_code
_entity_poly.pdbx_strand_id
1 'polypeptide(L)'
;MVTHPGTQKKTLFVNPHYTRYIKNMDQRDSDALLAQLFNATSVLEYQYRHQWKPKMLVMWDNRSVQHAAVHDYYPHHRYMERITVGGDKPISETEPTTVEQLRKFKVPTYDQNDSRRAKRQFEIES
;
A
#
# COMPACT_ATOMS: atom_id res chain seq x y z
N MET A 1 -4.44 14.16 -4.61
CA MET A 1 -3.56 14.54 -3.47
C MET A 1 -4.36 14.42 -2.19
N VAL A 2 -3.71 14.12 -1.06
CA VAL A 2 -4.34 14.08 0.26
C VAL A 2 -3.59 15.03 1.20
N THR A 3 -4.30 15.69 2.12
CA THR A 3 -3.69 16.53 3.15
C THR A 3 -3.43 15.74 4.42
N HIS A 4 -2.19 15.75 4.91
CA HIS A 4 -1.83 15.08 6.14
C HIS A 4 -2.40 15.83 7.36
N PRO A 5 -3.22 15.20 8.22
CA PRO A 5 -3.94 15.91 9.29
C PRO A 5 -3.03 16.54 10.34
N GLY A 6 -1.89 15.89 10.67
CA GLY A 6 -0.95 16.44 11.65
C GLY A 6 -0.01 17.54 11.13
N THR A 7 0.45 17.46 9.88
CA THR A 7 1.49 18.36 9.34
C THR A 7 0.97 19.36 8.34
N GLN A 8 -0.28 19.21 7.89
CA GLN A 8 -0.93 20.02 6.84
C GLN A 8 -0.23 20.00 5.47
N LYS A 9 0.78 19.12 5.30
CA LYS A 9 1.46 18.92 4.02
C LYS A 9 0.61 18.09 3.08
N LYS A 10 0.65 18.42 1.78
CA LYS A 10 0.04 17.61 0.72
C LYS A 10 0.92 16.39 0.42
N THR A 11 0.30 15.22 0.29
CA THR A 11 0.98 13.96 -0.06
C THR A 11 0.47 13.42 -1.39
N LEU A 12 1.39 12.84 -2.17
CA LEU A 12 1.07 12.12 -3.40
C LEU A 12 0.52 10.73 -3.02
N PHE A 13 -0.81 10.67 -2.91
CA PHE A 13 -1.54 9.48 -2.47
C PHE A 13 -1.87 8.56 -3.65
N VAL A 14 -0.85 7.91 -4.20
CA VAL A 14 -0.96 6.92 -5.28
C VAL A 14 -0.14 5.68 -4.91
N ASN A 15 -0.55 4.51 -5.38
CA ASN A 15 0.22 3.27 -5.19
C ASN A 15 -0.01 2.33 -6.39
N PRO A 16 1.05 1.84 -7.06
CA PRO A 16 0.92 0.98 -8.25
C PRO A 16 0.09 -0.30 -8.04
N HIS A 17 0.04 -0.83 -6.81
CA HIS A 17 -0.72 -2.05 -6.51
C HIS A 17 -2.21 -1.79 -6.27
N TYR A 18 -2.59 -0.60 -5.82
CA TYR A 18 -3.96 -0.30 -5.40
C TYR A 18 -4.68 0.74 -6.27
N THR A 19 -3.95 1.71 -6.82
CA THR A 19 -4.52 2.75 -7.68
C THR A 19 -4.86 2.16 -9.04
N ARG A 20 -6.10 2.37 -9.50
CA ARG A 20 -6.61 1.76 -10.74
C ARG A 20 -6.74 2.74 -11.90
N TYR A 21 -7.29 3.92 -11.64
CA TYR A 21 -7.55 4.94 -12.65
C TYR A 21 -7.77 6.30 -11.97
N ILE A 22 -7.75 7.36 -12.77
CA ILE A 22 -8.12 8.72 -12.35
C ILE A 22 -9.58 8.96 -12.73
N LYS A 23 -10.40 9.30 -11.74
CA LYS A 23 -11.83 9.57 -11.92
C LYS A 23 -12.05 10.67 -12.97
N ASN A 24 -13.05 10.48 -13.84
CA ASN A 24 -13.44 11.43 -14.90
C ASN A 24 -12.34 11.69 -15.95
N MET A 25 -11.44 10.74 -16.16
CA MET A 25 -10.40 10.79 -17.19
C MET A 25 -10.56 9.59 -18.12
N ASP A 26 -10.26 9.77 -19.41
CA ASP A 26 -10.15 8.64 -20.34
C ASP A 26 -9.08 7.66 -19.84
N GLN A 27 -9.27 6.36 -20.10
CA GLN A 27 -8.37 5.32 -19.62
C GLN A 27 -6.92 5.55 -20.10
N ARG A 28 -6.73 5.92 -21.37
CA ARG A 28 -5.40 6.12 -21.95
C ARG A 28 -4.66 7.28 -21.27
N ASP A 29 -5.36 8.38 -21.04
CA ASP A 29 -4.79 9.57 -20.39
C ASP A 29 -4.54 9.30 -18.90
N SER A 30 -5.45 8.58 -18.25
CA SER A 30 -5.30 8.13 -16.86
C SER A 30 -4.05 7.27 -16.70
N ASP A 31 -3.84 6.31 -17.59
CA ASP A 31 -2.69 5.40 -17.53
C ASP A 31 -1.38 6.14 -17.76
N ALA A 32 -1.35 7.06 -18.73
CA ALA A 32 -0.17 7.89 -19.00
C ALA A 32 0.20 8.76 -17.79
N LEU A 33 -0.77 9.41 -17.16
CA LEU A 33 -0.52 10.23 -15.97
C LEU A 33 -0.15 9.38 -14.75
N LEU A 34 -0.83 8.26 -14.52
CA LEU A 34 -0.49 7.36 -13.42
C LEU A 34 0.93 6.82 -13.55
N ALA A 35 1.39 6.48 -14.76
CA ALA A 35 2.78 6.06 -14.99
C ALA A 35 3.78 7.14 -14.53
N GLN A 36 3.53 8.41 -14.84
CA GLN A 36 4.38 9.52 -14.38
C GLN A 36 4.35 9.64 -12.85
N LEU A 37 3.17 9.57 -12.24
CA LEU A 37 3.01 9.69 -10.78
C LEU A 37 3.68 8.52 -10.03
N PHE A 38 3.58 7.29 -10.55
CA PHE A 38 4.26 6.13 -9.99
C PHE A 38 5.77 6.25 -10.09
N ASN A 39 6.29 6.74 -11.22
CA ASN A 39 7.72 7.00 -11.38
C ASN A 39 8.23 8.03 -10.37
N ALA A 40 7.46 9.09 -10.11
CA ALA A 40 7.81 10.10 -9.10
C ALA A 40 7.93 9.51 -7.67
N THR A 41 7.20 8.44 -7.37
CA THR A 41 7.29 7.74 -6.08
C THR A 41 8.48 6.78 -5.98
N SER A 42 9.17 6.51 -7.08
CA SER A 42 10.28 5.56 -7.18
C SER A 42 11.67 6.22 -7.28
N VAL A 43 11.73 7.56 -7.17
CA VAL A 43 12.99 8.33 -7.17
C VAL A 43 13.83 7.97 -5.95
N LEU A 44 15.11 7.63 -6.15
CA LEU A 44 15.99 7.07 -5.10
C LEU A 44 16.28 8.06 -3.98
N GLU A 45 16.34 9.35 -4.30
CA GLU A 45 16.60 10.45 -3.38
C GLU A 45 15.52 10.59 -2.30
N TYR A 46 14.32 10.04 -2.52
CA TYR A 46 13.23 10.03 -1.56
C TYR A 46 13.11 8.71 -0.79
N GLN A 47 14.01 7.75 -1.05
CA GLN A 47 13.96 6.43 -0.45
C GLN A 47 14.86 6.30 0.76
N TYR A 48 14.33 5.61 1.77
CA TYR A 48 15.10 5.11 2.90
C TYR A 48 15.15 3.59 2.83
N ARG A 49 16.36 3.01 2.78
CA ARG A 49 16.57 1.56 2.84
C ARG A 49 17.08 1.15 4.21
N HIS A 50 16.27 0.35 4.92
CA HIS A 50 16.61 -0.16 6.24
C HIS A 50 17.28 -1.53 6.16
N GLN A 51 18.41 -1.70 6.85
CA GLN A 51 19.06 -3.00 7.05
C GLN A 51 18.66 -3.57 8.42
N TRP A 52 17.84 -4.62 8.40
CA TRP A 52 17.31 -5.23 9.62
C TRP A 52 18.38 -5.98 10.41
N LYS A 53 18.30 -5.86 11.74
CA LYS A 53 19.00 -6.72 12.70
C LYS A 53 18.01 -7.19 13.77
N PRO A 54 18.30 -8.31 14.47
CA PRO A 54 17.45 -8.76 15.57
C PRO A 54 17.21 -7.66 16.60
N LYS A 55 16.00 -7.63 17.18
CA LYS A 55 15.57 -6.66 18.21
C LYS A 55 15.48 -5.20 17.73
N MET A 56 15.40 -4.97 16.42
CA MET A 56 15.09 -3.64 15.88
C MET A 56 13.59 -3.40 15.75
N LEU A 57 13.19 -2.14 15.93
CA LEU A 57 11.86 -1.63 15.68
C LEU A 57 11.96 -0.48 14.68
N VAL A 58 11.08 -0.50 13.67
CA VAL A 58 10.87 0.63 12.78
C VAL A 58 9.42 1.05 12.89
N MET A 59 9.20 2.35 13.01
CA MET A 59 7.89 2.97 12.95
C MET A 59 7.85 3.94 11.78
N TRP A 60 6.73 3.97 11.06
CA TRP A 60 6.54 4.89 9.94
C TRP A 60 5.10 5.37 9.87
N ASP A 61 4.90 6.54 9.26
CA ASP A 61 3.59 7.13 9.05
C ASP A 61 3.02 6.75 7.67
N ASN A 62 2.12 5.76 7.65
CA ASN A 62 1.45 5.26 6.43
C ASN A 62 0.70 6.35 5.63
N ARG A 63 0.43 7.53 6.19
CA ARG A 63 -0.24 8.63 5.48
C ARG A 63 0.71 9.38 4.52
N SER A 64 2.01 9.15 4.65
CA SER A 64 3.06 9.92 3.97
C SER A 64 4.12 9.08 3.27
N VAL A 65 4.10 7.75 3.41
CA VAL A 65 5.12 6.87 2.84
C VAL A 65 4.52 5.68 2.10
N GLN A 66 5.27 5.17 1.14
CA GLN A 66 5.10 3.82 0.61
C GLN A 66 6.28 2.96 1.07
N HIS A 67 6.08 1.64 1.15
CA HIS A 67 7.15 0.71 1.53
C HIS A 67 7.06 -0.57 0.71
N ALA A 68 8.21 -1.21 0.51
CA ALA A 68 8.32 -2.49 -0.16
C ALA A 68 9.09 -3.49 0.72
N ALA A 69 8.60 -4.72 0.79
CA ALA A 69 9.36 -5.83 1.36
C ALA A 69 10.30 -6.37 0.28
N VAL A 70 11.61 -6.21 0.47
CA VAL A 70 12.62 -6.75 -0.45
C VAL A 70 12.77 -8.25 -0.17
N HIS A 71 12.65 -9.05 -1.23
CA HIS A 71 12.79 -10.52 -1.20
C HIS A 71 14.22 -10.97 -1.56
N ASP A 72 15.24 -10.35 -0.96
CA ASP A 72 16.66 -10.57 -1.24
C ASP A 72 17.37 -11.49 -0.23
N TYR A 73 16.61 -12.28 0.54
CA TYR A 73 17.12 -13.04 1.69
C TYR A 73 17.14 -14.57 1.49
N TYR A 74 16.72 -15.10 0.34
CA TYR A 74 16.84 -16.54 0.07
C TYR A 74 18.31 -17.00 0.12
N PRO A 75 18.65 -18.15 0.74
CA PRO A 75 17.76 -19.17 1.32
C PRO A 75 17.41 -18.98 2.80
N HIS A 76 17.80 -17.86 3.41
CA HIS A 76 17.53 -17.59 4.82
C HIS A 76 16.04 -17.29 5.08
N HIS A 77 15.64 -17.41 6.34
CA HIS A 77 14.28 -17.10 6.79
C HIS A 77 14.24 -15.72 7.46
N ARG A 78 13.13 -15.01 7.27
CA ARG A 78 12.87 -13.70 7.90
C ARG A 78 11.49 -13.71 8.54
N TYR A 79 11.46 -13.57 9.87
CA TYR A 79 10.24 -13.42 10.66
C TYR A 79 10.13 -11.99 11.21
N MET A 80 8.94 -11.43 11.16
CA MET A 80 8.63 -10.09 11.67
C MET A 80 7.20 -10.03 12.16
N GLU A 81 6.97 -9.21 13.18
CA GLU A 81 5.64 -8.89 13.68
C GLU A 81 5.30 -7.44 13.32
N ARG A 82 4.04 -7.18 13.00
CA ARG A 82 3.57 -5.84 12.62
C ARG A 82 2.30 -5.51 13.37
N ILE A 83 2.31 -4.33 13.99
CA ILE A 83 1.13 -3.69 14.56
C ILE A 83 0.79 -2.49 13.69
N THR A 84 -0.50 -2.30 13.43
CA THR A 84 -1.03 -1.12 12.73
C THR A 84 -2.02 -0.40 13.62
N VAL A 85 -1.89 0.92 13.71
CA VAL A 85 -2.87 1.78 14.38
C VAL A 85 -4.02 2.07 13.41
N GLY A 86 -5.26 2.07 13.92
CA GLY A 86 -6.43 2.47 13.13
C GLY A 86 -6.25 3.88 12.56
N GLY A 87 -6.66 4.07 11.31
CA GLY A 87 -6.53 5.35 10.60
C GLY A 87 -7.88 5.99 10.28
N ASP A 88 -7.85 7.27 9.97
CA ASP A 88 -9.01 8.06 9.58
C ASP A 88 -9.19 8.11 8.05
N LYS A 89 -10.34 8.64 7.61
CA LYS A 89 -10.59 8.91 6.19
C LYS A 89 -9.61 10.00 5.68
N PRO A 90 -8.94 9.79 4.53
CA PRO A 90 -8.08 10.81 3.92
C PRO A 90 -8.82 12.13 3.64
N ILE A 91 -8.16 13.26 3.94
CA ILE A 91 -8.66 14.62 3.64
C ILE A 91 -8.29 14.97 2.21
N SER A 92 -9.30 15.21 1.37
CA SER A 92 -9.16 15.51 -0.06
C SER A 92 -10.08 16.67 -0.44
N GLU A 93 -9.64 17.50 -1.38
CA GLU A 93 -10.45 18.59 -1.97
C GLU A 93 -11.52 18.06 -2.94
N THR A 94 -11.36 16.82 -3.43
CA THR A 94 -12.27 16.19 -4.38
C THR A 94 -13.05 15.04 -3.76
N GLU A 95 -14.31 14.89 -4.17
CA GLU A 95 -15.18 13.78 -3.75
C GLU A 95 -14.70 12.43 -4.30
N PRO A 96 -14.64 11.37 -3.46
CA PRO A 96 -14.22 10.05 -3.88
C PRO A 96 -15.18 9.43 -4.91
N THR A 97 -14.72 8.36 -5.56
CA THR A 97 -15.57 7.46 -6.36
C THR A 97 -16.54 6.72 -5.44
N THR A 98 -17.75 6.40 -5.93
CA THR A 98 -18.72 5.64 -5.13
C THR A 98 -18.28 4.18 -4.93
N VAL A 99 -18.75 3.54 -3.86
CA VAL A 99 -18.40 2.14 -3.56
C VAL A 99 -18.89 1.21 -4.66
N GLU A 100 -20.06 1.48 -5.23
CA GLU A 100 -20.68 0.72 -6.32
C GLU A 100 -19.76 0.71 -7.55
N GLN A 101 -19.20 1.86 -7.90
CA GLN A 101 -18.25 1.99 -9.01
C GLN A 101 -16.92 1.27 -8.73
N LEU A 102 -16.51 1.15 -7.47
CA LEU A 102 -15.30 0.42 -7.08
C LEU A 102 -15.50 -1.09 -6.99
N ARG A 103 -16.73 -1.59 -6.76
CA ARG A 103 -17.02 -3.02 -6.64
C ARG A 103 -16.58 -3.82 -7.88
N LYS A 104 -16.65 -3.22 -9.07
CA LYS A 104 -16.19 -3.86 -10.31
C LYS A 104 -14.69 -4.20 -10.34
N PHE A 105 -13.89 -3.59 -9.45
CA PHE A 105 -12.45 -3.82 -9.34
C PHE A 105 -12.05 -4.63 -8.10
N LYS A 106 -13.01 -5.02 -7.25
CA LYS A 106 -12.69 -5.82 -6.06
C LYS A 106 -12.35 -7.24 -6.51
N VAL A 107 -11.18 -7.70 -6.07
CA VAL A 107 -10.86 -9.13 -6.08
C VAL A 107 -11.90 -9.83 -5.19
N PRO A 108 -12.40 -11.03 -5.56
CA PRO A 108 -13.27 -11.81 -4.71
C PRO A 108 -12.70 -11.91 -3.29
N THR A 109 -13.56 -11.77 -2.28
CA THR A 109 -13.14 -11.89 -0.88
C THR A 109 -12.52 -13.26 -0.64
N TYR A 110 -11.29 -13.26 -0.11
CA TYR A 110 -10.63 -14.47 0.36
C TYR A 110 -11.32 -14.95 1.63
N ASP A 111 -12.02 -16.09 1.54
CA ASP A 111 -12.66 -16.71 2.69
C ASP A 111 -11.60 -17.40 3.57
N GLN A 112 -11.40 -16.88 4.78
CA GLN A 112 -10.45 -17.46 5.73
C GLN A 112 -10.90 -18.83 6.27
N ASN A 113 -12.16 -19.20 6.03
CA ASN A 113 -12.72 -20.50 6.40
C ASN A 113 -12.82 -21.46 5.21
N ASP A 114 -12.35 -21.08 4.00
CA ASP A 114 -12.32 -22.01 2.87
C ASP A 114 -11.36 -23.17 3.20
N SER A 115 -11.91 -24.39 3.27
CA SER A 115 -11.15 -25.60 3.60
C SER A 115 -10.09 -25.96 2.55
N ARG A 116 -10.16 -25.36 1.35
CA ARG A 116 -9.18 -25.51 0.28
C ARG A 116 -8.06 -24.45 0.35
N ARG A 117 -8.13 -23.53 1.31
CA ARG A 117 -7.14 -22.46 1.41
C ARG A 117 -5.76 -23.02 1.78
N ALA A 118 -4.71 -22.36 1.28
CA ALA A 118 -3.36 -22.64 1.74
C ALA A 118 -3.27 -22.36 3.25
N LYS A 119 -2.84 -23.36 4.02
CA LYS A 119 -2.55 -23.20 5.45
C LYS A 119 -1.35 -22.27 5.60
N ARG A 120 -1.42 -21.33 6.53
CA ARG A 120 -0.29 -20.45 6.85
C ARG A 120 0.74 -21.26 7.62
N GLN A 121 2.02 -20.91 7.49
CA GLN A 121 3.13 -21.68 8.11
C GLN A 121 2.92 -21.93 9.62
N PHE A 122 2.44 -20.93 10.36
CA PHE A 122 2.18 -21.07 11.81
C PHE A 122 1.02 -22.01 12.16
N GLU A 123 0.11 -22.29 11.21
CA GLU A 123 -1.00 -23.25 11.38
C GLU A 123 -0.57 -24.69 11.05
N ILE A 124 0.61 -24.86 10.46
CA ILE A 124 1.20 -26.15 10.11
C ILE A 124 2.13 -26.63 11.24
N GLU A 125 2.71 -25.69 12.00
CA GLU A 125 3.71 -25.94 13.04
C GLU A 125 3.12 -26.00 14.47
N SER A 126 1.80 -25.86 14.62
CA SER A 126 1.03 -25.96 15.88
C SER A 126 0.23 -27.25 15.98
#